data_AF-A0A7S2DIG3-F1
#
_entry.id   AF-A0A7S2DIG3-F1
#
_cell.length_a   1.000
_cell.length_b   1.000
_cell.length_c   1.000
_cell.angle_alpha   90.00
_cell.angle_beta   90.00
_cell.angle_gamma   90.00
#
_symmetry.space_group_name_H-M   'P 1'
#
loop_
_entity.id
_entity.type
_entity.pdbx_description
1 polymer ?
#
loop_
_entity_poly.entity_id
_entity_poly.type
_entity_poly.pdbx_seq_one_letter_code
_entity_poly.pdbx_strand_id
1 'polypeptide(L)'
;VVMDMTYATQFANAYVGDAYERMFLNAARGDQALFVSATELVEAWRIFTPLLHQIDEQSPQPTTHPFGFLPQGFLAWAKQRGVEIRPTWHEFLALNGGKVEKMKKVFA
;
A
#
# COMPACT_ATOMS: atom_id res chain seq x y z
N VAL A 1 12.89 3.89 20.23
CA VAL A 1 12.01 2.83 20.76
C VAL A 1 10.79 2.78 19.86
N VAL A 2 10.52 1.64 19.22
CA VAL A 2 9.31 1.45 18.40
C VAL A 2 8.27 0.79 19.30
N MET A 3 7.10 1.41 19.43
CA MET A 3 5.97 0.78 20.11
C MET A 3 5.28 -0.15 19.10
N ASP A 4 5.17 -1.42 19.45
CA ASP A 4 4.53 -2.43 18.62
C ASP A 4 3.15 -2.80 19.18
N MET A 5 2.14 -2.85 18.31
CA MET A 5 0.79 -3.30 18.64
C MET A 5 0.22 -4.06 17.44
N THR A 6 0.16 -5.38 17.58
CA THR A 6 -0.43 -6.27 16.58
C THR A 6 -1.84 -6.67 16.99
N TYR A 7 -2.82 -6.53 16.09
CA TYR A 7 -4.22 -6.85 16.38
C TYR A 7 -4.41 -8.32 16.82
N ALA A 8 -3.70 -9.24 16.17
CA ALA A 8 -3.78 -10.67 16.46
C ALA A 8 -3.36 -11.05 17.89
N THR A 9 -2.42 -10.32 18.49
CA THR A 9 -1.95 -10.60 19.86
C THR A 9 -2.78 -9.83 20.89
N GLN A 10 -3.06 -8.56 20.62
CA GLN A 10 -3.77 -7.69 21.55
C GLN A 10 -5.27 -8.04 21.70
N PHE A 11 -5.87 -8.63 20.66
CA PHE A 11 -7.29 -8.94 20.59
C PHE A 11 -7.53 -10.38 20.10
N ALA A 12 -6.78 -11.35 20.62
CA ALA A 12 -6.69 -12.72 20.10
C ALA A 12 -8.03 -13.46 19.86
N ASN A 13 -9.11 -13.09 20.54
CA ASN A 13 -10.44 -13.70 20.40
C ASN A 13 -11.52 -12.72 19.94
N ALA A 14 -11.14 -11.51 19.51
CA ALA A 14 -12.11 -10.53 19.03
C ALA A 14 -12.53 -10.87 17.60
N TYR A 15 -13.83 -10.81 17.34
CA TYR A 15 -14.35 -10.90 15.99
C TYR A 15 -14.13 -9.57 15.26
N VAL A 16 -13.45 -9.63 14.13
CA VAL A 16 -13.28 -8.49 13.21
C VAL A 16 -14.14 -8.76 12.00
N GLY A 17 -15.29 -8.07 11.92
CA GLY A 17 -16.19 -8.19 10.78
C GLY A 17 -15.54 -7.74 9.49
N ASP A 18 -15.84 -8.44 8.40
CA ASP A 18 -15.31 -8.12 7.08
C ASP A 18 -15.85 -6.77 6.55
N ALA A 19 -15.21 -6.22 5.53
CA ALA A 19 -15.54 -4.93 4.94
C ALA A 19 -17.03 -4.85 4.54
N TYR A 20 -17.56 -5.89 3.92
CA TYR A 20 -18.96 -5.91 3.48
C TYR A 20 -19.95 -6.06 4.63
N GLU A 21 -19.64 -6.85 5.66
CA GLU A 21 -20.50 -6.97 6.82
C GLU A 21 -20.66 -5.62 7.53
N ARG A 22 -19.55 -4.91 7.69
CA ARG A 22 -19.56 -3.58 8.28
C ARG A 22 -20.26 -2.55 7.39
N MET A 23 -20.07 -2.64 6.07
CA MET A 23 -20.78 -1.79 5.11
C MET A 23 -22.29 -1.98 5.20
N PHE A 24 -22.79 -3.22 5.20
CA PHE A 24 -24.23 -3.49 5.31
C PHE A 24 -24.80 -3.06 6.65
N LEU A 25 -24.07 -3.30 7.75
CA LEU A 25 -24.47 -2.84 9.07
C LEU A 25 -24.60 -1.32 9.13
N ASN A 26 -23.66 -0.58 8.55
CA ASN A 26 -23.70 0.87 8.49
C ASN A 26 -24.85 1.38 7.62
N ALA A 27 -25.07 0.77 6.44
CA ALA A 27 -26.19 1.09 5.58
C ALA A 27 -27.54 0.87 6.28
N ALA A 28 -27.72 -0.24 7.00
CA ALA A 28 -28.94 -0.54 7.75
C ALA A 28 -29.18 0.43 8.91
N ARG A 29 -28.11 0.99 9.50
CA ARG A 29 -28.19 2.01 10.56
C ARG A 29 -28.37 3.43 10.02
N GLY A 30 -28.28 3.62 8.70
CA GLY A 30 -28.25 4.95 8.09
C GLY A 30 -26.95 5.73 8.38
N ASP A 31 -25.88 5.05 8.78
CA ASP A 31 -24.57 5.67 9.01
C ASP A 31 -23.77 5.71 7.71
N GLN A 32 -23.53 6.93 7.22
CA GLN A 32 -22.85 7.19 5.96
C GLN A 32 -21.36 7.53 6.12
N ALA A 33 -20.79 7.47 7.34
CA ALA A 33 -19.43 7.95 7.61
C ALA A 33 -18.31 7.21 6.84
N LEU A 34 -18.55 5.94 6.45
CA LEU A 34 -17.61 5.12 5.68
C LEU A 34 -17.99 4.99 4.20
N PHE A 35 -18.92 5.82 3.71
CA PHE A 35 -19.31 5.86 2.30
C PHE A 35 -18.72 7.11 1.64
N VAL A 36 -18.34 6.96 0.37
CA VAL A 36 -17.82 8.07 -0.43
C VAL A 36 -18.97 9.02 -0.78
N SER A 37 -18.80 10.31 -0.49
CA SER A 37 -19.76 11.36 -0.86
C SER A 37 -19.71 11.67 -2.35
N ALA A 38 -20.80 12.19 -2.92
CA ALA A 38 -20.85 12.64 -4.32
C ALA A 38 -19.76 13.69 -4.63
N THR A 39 -19.50 14.63 -3.72
CA THR A 39 -18.48 15.66 -3.90
C THR A 39 -17.07 15.07 -3.90
N GLU A 40 -16.83 14.11 -3.01
CA GLU A 40 -15.54 13.41 -2.91
C GLU A 40 -15.26 12.61 -4.18
N LEU A 41 -16.28 11.92 -4.70
CA LEU A 41 -16.19 11.18 -5.95
C LEU A 41 -15.86 12.09 -7.13
N VAL A 42 -16.54 13.23 -7.25
CA VAL A 42 -16.29 14.21 -8.33
C VAL A 42 -14.86 14.76 -8.25
N GLU A 43 -14.37 15.10 -7.06
CA GLU A 43 -13.00 15.60 -6.89
C GLU A 43 -11.93 14.54 -7.18
N ALA A 44 -12.17 13.28 -6.79
CA ALA A 44 -11.28 12.18 -7.14
C ALA A 44 -11.17 12.04 -8.67
N TRP A 45 -12.31 12.02 -9.38
CA TRP A 45 -12.30 11.98 -10.84
C TRP A 45 -11.64 13.23 -11.45
N ARG A 46 -11.87 14.43 -10.92
CA ARG A 46 -11.23 15.66 -11.43
C ARG A 46 -9.69 15.56 -11.39
N ILE A 47 -9.13 14.93 -10.36
CA ILE A 47 -7.68 14.76 -10.20
C ILE A 47 -7.12 13.73 -11.19
N PHE A 48 -7.77 12.56 -11.32
CA PHE A 48 -7.23 11.44 -12.09
C PHE A 48 -7.60 11.45 -13.59
N THR A 49 -8.74 12.03 -13.95
CA THR A 49 -9.26 12.01 -15.34
C THR A 49 -8.26 12.54 -16.37
N PRO A 50 -7.57 13.69 -16.17
CA PRO A 50 -6.61 14.18 -17.17
C PRO A 50 -5.46 13.20 -17.43
N LEU A 51 -4.98 12.51 -16.38
CA LEU A 51 -3.94 11.50 -16.51
C LEU A 51 -4.45 10.25 -17.22
N LEU A 52 -5.68 9.82 -16.91
CA LEU A 52 -6.30 8.67 -17.58
C LEU A 52 -6.50 8.93 -19.07
N HIS A 53 -7.01 10.11 -19.45
CA HIS A 53 -7.12 10.49 -20.87
C HIS A 53 -5.74 10.49 -21.56
N GLN A 54 -4.70 11.00 -20.89
CA GLN A 54 -3.34 10.97 -21.44
C GLN A 54 -2.84 9.53 -21.65
N ILE A 55 -3.15 8.62 -20.73
CA ILE A 55 -2.79 7.20 -20.85
C ILE A 55 -3.52 6.56 -22.04
N ASP A 56 -4.82 6.85 -22.22
CA ASP A 56 -5.61 6.31 -23.33
C ASP A 56 -5.10 6.83 -24.69
N GLU A 57 -4.80 8.13 -24.80
CA GLU A 57 -4.31 8.76 -26.02
C GLU A 57 -2.89 8.31 -26.40
N GLN A 58 -1.97 8.26 -25.43
CA GLN A 58 -0.56 7.98 -25.67
C GLN A 58 -0.24 6.48 -25.64
N SER A 59 -1.10 5.68 -25.00
CA SER A 59 -0.93 4.24 -24.80
C SER A 59 0.51 3.87 -24.41
N PRO A 60 1.09 4.49 -23.36
CA PRO A 60 2.48 4.28 -22.98
C PRO A 60 2.70 2.82 -22.56
N GLN A 61 3.84 2.24 -22.95
CA GLN A 61 4.19 0.88 -22.56
C GLN A 61 4.48 0.82 -21.04
N PRO A 62 3.78 -0.04 -20.26
CA PRO A 62 4.04 -0.17 -18.84
C PRO A 62 5.42 -0.79 -18.58
N THR A 63 6.07 -0.38 -17.48
CA THR A 63 7.34 -0.99 -17.07
C THR A 63 7.14 -2.43 -16.61
N THR A 64 7.62 -3.38 -17.40
CA THR A 64 7.61 -4.80 -17.05
C THR A 64 8.54 -5.07 -15.87
N HIS A 65 8.07 -5.85 -14.90
CA HIS A 65 8.86 -6.25 -13.74
C HIS A 65 8.53 -7.68 -13.33
N PRO A 66 9.47 -8.42 -12.72
CA PRO A 66 9.21 -9.75 -12.19
C PRO A 66 8.15 -9.73 -11.08
N PHE A 67 7.34 -10.77 -11.00
CA PHE A 67 6.34 -10.93 -9.93
C PHE A 67 7.01 -10.88 -8.54
N GLY A 68 6.43 -10.11 -7.62
CA GLY A 68 6.97 -9.92 -6.27
C GLY A 68 8.08 -8.88 -6.15
N PHE A 69 8.47 -8.21 -7.25
CA PHE A 69 9.45 -7.13 -7.24
C PHE A 69 8.81 -5.79 -7.61
N LEU A 70 9.34 -4.69 -7.07
CA LEU A 70 8.95 -3.35 -7.48
C LEU A 70 9.56 -3.02 -8.86
N PRO A 71 8.89 -2.18 -9.68
CA PRO A 71 9.45 -1.72 -10.95
C PRO A 71 10.81 -1.06 -10.81
N GLN A 72 11.69 -1.25 -11.80
CA GLN A 72 13.00 -0.61 -11.80
C GLN A 72 12.85 0.92 -11.76
N GLY A 73 13.59 1.57 -10.86
CA GLY A 73 13.56 3.03 -10.70
C GLY A 73 12.46 3.56 -9.78
N PHE A 74 11.48 2.76 -9.37
CA PHE A 74 10.39 3.20 -8.48
C PHE A 74 10.91 3.73 -7.14
N LEU A 75 11.87 3.05 -6.52
CA LEU A 75 12.49 3.50 -5.26
C LEU A 75 13.24 4.83 -5.41
N ALA A 76 13.93 5.04 -6.54
CA ALA A 76 14.64 6.27 -6.81
C ALA A 76 13.65 7.43 -7.04
N TRP A 77 12.57 7.18 -7.78
CA TRP A 77 11.46 8.12 -7.97
C TRP A 77 10.78 8.50 -6.65
N ALA A 78 10.52 7.53 -5.77
CA ALA A 78 9.93 7.78 -4.45
C ALA A 78 10.85 8.62 -3.58
N LYS A 79 12.15 8.28 -3.53
CA LYS A 79 13.17 9.02 -2.77
C LYS A 79 13.31 10.47 -3.25
N GLN A 80 13.26 10.71 -4.56
CA GLN A 80 13.28 12.06 -5.11
C GLN A 80 12.09 12.92 -4.63
N ARG A 81 10.96 12.29 -4.34
CA ARG A 81 9.75 12.93 -3.80
C ARG A 81 9.69 12.95 -2.27
N GLY A 82 10.78 12.59 -1.60
CA GLY A 82 10.88 12.57 -0.14
C GLY A 82 10.19 11.38 0.53
N VAL A 83 9.80 10.36 -0.24
CA VAL A 83 9.19 9.14 0.29
C VAL A 83 10.25 8.04 0.40
N GLU A 84 10.56 7.63 1.64
CA GLU A 84 11.46 6.51 1.91
C GLU A 84 10.65 5.23 2.11
N ILE A 85 10.65 4.34 1.11
CA ILE A 85 10.04 3.02 1.24
C ILE A 85 11.03 2.11 1.97
N ARG A 86 10.70 1.75 3.20
CA ARG A 86 11.51 0.84 4.01
C ARG A 86 11.08 -0.60 3.73
N PRO A 87 12.01 -1.48 3.33
CA PRO A 87 11.67 -2.88 3.13
C PRO A 87 11.27 -3.50 4.47
N THR A 88 10.35 -4.44 4.43
CA THR A 88 10.16 -5.32 5.59
C THR A 88 11.42 -6.13 5.83
N TRP A 89 11.57 -6.67 7.03
CA TRP A 89 12.71 -7.53 7.33
C TRP A 89 12.79 -8.75 6.41
N HIS A 90 11.65 -9.37 6.09
CA HIS A 90 11.55 -10.52 5.19
C HIS A 90 12.01 -10.16 3.77
N GLU A 91 11.58 -8.99 3.27
CA GLU A 91 12.04 -8.48 1.97
C GLU A 91 13.53 -8.16 1.99
N PHE A 92 14.05 -7.56 3.06
CA PHE A 92 15.47 -7.27 3.20
C PHE A 92 16.31 -8.56 3.17
N LEU A 93 15.88 -9.60 3.88
CA LEU A 93 16.54 -10.91 3.86
C LEU A 93 16.45 -11.58 2.47
N ALA A 94 15.27 -11.59 1.85
CA ALA A 94 15.06 -12.19 0.53
C ALA A 94 15.91 -11.50 -0.55
N LEU A 95 16.05 -10.17 -0.49
CA LEU A 95 16.83 -9.38 -1.46
C LEU A 95 18.35 -9.45 -1.20
N ASN A 96 18.78 -9.72 0.04
CA ASN A 96 20.20 -9.74 0.40
C ASN A 96 20.75 -11.15 0.69
N GLY A 97 19.97 -12.22 0.43
CA GLY A 97 20.33 -13.62 0.68
C GLY A 97 21.74 -14.01 0.26
N GLY A 98 22.21 -13.53 -0.89
CA GLY A 98 23.57 -13.80 -1.42
C GLY A 98 24.70 -12.96 -0.81
N LYS A 99 24.42 -12.05 0.13
CA LYS A 99 25.39 -11.13 0.75
C LYS A 99 25.44 -11.35 2.27
N VAL A 100 25.73 -12.59 2.65
CA VAL A 100 25.79 -13.07 4.05
C VAL A 100 26.65 -12.16 4.95
N GLU A 101 27.76 -11.62 4.44
CA GLU A 101 28.63 -10.71 5.19
C GLU A 101 27.99 -9.35 5.54
N LYS A 102 27.06 -8.85 4.72
CA LYS A 102 26.29 -7.63 5.05
C LYS A 102 25.21 -7.91 6.10
N MET A 103 24.69 -9.14 6.14
CA MET A 103 23.70 -9.54 7.15
C MET A 103 24.33 -9.64 8.55
N LYS A 104 25.53 -10.21 8.69
CA LYS A 104 26.20 -10.36 10.01
C LYS A 104 26.29 -9.04 10.78
N LYS A 105 26.43 -7.89 10.11
CA LYS A 105 26.47 -6.55 10.73
C LYS A 105 25.11 -6.02 11.22
N VAL A 106 24.00 -6.59 10.77
CA VAL A 106 22.64 -6.17 11.15
C VAL A 106 22.12 -6.99 12.33
N PHE A 107 22.68 -8.18 12.55
CA PHE A 107 22.32 -9.11 13.62
C PHE A 107 23.33 -9.19 14.78
N ALA A 108 24.48 -8.50 14.68
CA ALA A 108 25.48 -8.36 15.74
C ALA A 108 25.35 -6.99 16.39
#